data_AF-A0A2V9CQJ3-F1
#
_entry.id   AF-A0A2V9CQJ3-F1
#
_cell.length_a   1.000
_cell.length_b   1.000
_cell.length_c   1.000
_cell.angle_alpha   90.00
_cell.angle_beta   90.00
_cell.angle_gamma   90.00
#
_symmetry.space_group_name_H-M   'P 1'
#
loop_
_entity.id
_entity.type
_entity.pdbx_description
1 polymer ?
#
loop_
_entity_poly.entity_id
_entity_poly.type
_entity_poly.pdbx_seq_one_letter_code
_entity_poly.pdbx_strand_id
1 'polypeptide(L)'
;MTLTHDSEVVCLDAEGKSVFLDLMRRKREAAILYCFDLLWLDGEDLRTLTWPDRKRRLQHLIRGDDSLVFADHVESRGIDFFETICSRDLEGIVAKHSRGTYRKRLRLGKEVRPNDDGRHRTDSSVIHPFPDWHLYPLVGSPHLKYLCEL
;
A
#
# COMPACT_ATOMS: atom_id res chain seq x y z
N MET A 1 -4.11 7.44 23.93
CA MET A 1 -3.37 7.50 22.66
C MET A 1 -4.35 7.88 21.58
N THR A 2 -4.08 8.98 20.86
CA THR A 2 -4.90 9.45 19.74
C THR A 2 -4.04 9.48 18.49
N LEU A 3 -4.51 8.90 17.41
CA LEU A 3 -3.79 8.88 16.14
C LEU A 3 -4.74 9.15 14.98
N THR A 4 -4.19 9.71 13.92
CA THR A 4 -4.85 9.82 12.61
C THR A 4 -3.96 9.15 11.60
N HIS A 5 -4.46 8.10 10.94
CA HIS A 5 -3.76 7.38 9.88
C HIS A 5 -4.49 7.53 8.55
N ASP A 6 -3.74 7.32 7.47
CA ASP A 6 -4.30 7.07 6.14
C ASP A 6 -4.31 5.56 5.89
N SER A 7 -5.44 5.06 5.40
CA SER A 7 -5.70 3.63 5.27
C SER A 7 -6.68 3.34 4.16
N GLU A 8 -6.60 2.14 3.62
CA GLU A 8 -7.59 1.61 2.69
C GLU A 8 -8.49 0.61 3.40
N VAL A 9 -9.79 0.67 3.12
CA VAL A 9 -10.74 -0.33 3.61
C VAL A 9 -10.94 -1.40 2.54
N VAL A 10 -10.78 -2.66 2.93
CA VAL A 10 -10.93 -3.81 2.03
C VAL A 10 -11.82 -4.88 2.65
N CYS A 11 -12.50 -5.64 1.81
CA CYS A 11 -13.09 -6.92 2.17
C CYS A 11 -12.39 -7.99 1.34
N LEU A 12 -11.99 -9.08 1.98
CA LEU A 12 -11.21 -10.14 1.35
C LEU A 12 -12.06 -11.40 1.16
N ASP A 13 -11.86 -12.09 0.04
CA ASP A 13 -12.34 -13.47 -0.13
C ASP A 13 -11.42 -14.48 0.57
N ALA A 14 -11.71 -15.77 0.42
CA ALA A 14 -10.95 -16.85 1.06
C ALA A 14 -9.50 -16.95 0.55
N GLU A 15 -9.27 -16.46 -0.68
CA GLU A 15 -7.97 -16.39 -1.35
C GLU A 15 -7.24 -15.06 -1.07
N GLY A 16 -7.83 -14.18 -0.25
CA GLY A 16 -7.21 -12.92 0.15
C GLY A 16 -7.19 -11.85 -0.94
N LYS A 17 -8.06 -11.94 -1.96
CA LYS A 17 -8.27 -10.91 -2.99
C LYS A 17 -9.33 -9.92 -2.52
N SER A 18 -9.15 -8.64 -2.85
CA SER A 18 -10.11 -7.59 -2.51
C SER A 18 -11.40 -7.72 -3.33
N VAL A 19 -12.54 -7.70 -2.64
CA VAL A 19 -13.88 -7.78 -3.24
C VAL A 19 -14.66 -6.50 -2.95
N PHE A 20 -14.53 -5.51 -3.84
CA PHE A 20 -15.17 -4.20 -3.70
C PHE A 20 -16.70 -4.27 -3.51
N LEU A 21 -17.37 -5.23 -4.17
CA LEU A 21 -18.82 -5.40 -4.05
C LEU A 21 -19.24 -5.80 -2.62
N ASP A 22 -18.42 -6.53 -1.89
CA ASP A 22 -18.73 -6.93 -0.52
C ASP A 22 -18.64 -5.75 0.45
N LEU A 23 -17.71 -4.82 0.21
CA LEU A 23 -17.67 -3.52 0.89
C LEU A 23 -18.95 -2.71 0.63
N MET A 24 -19.37 -2.62 -0.64
CA MET A 24 -20.59 -1.88 -1.03
C MET A 24 -21.87 -2.48 -0.43
N ARG A 25 -21.90 -3.81 -0.24
CA ARG A 25 -22.99 -4.53 0.42
C ARG A 25 -22.95 -4.41 1.95
N ARG A 26 -22.02 -3.64 2.51
CA ARG A 26 -21.88 -3.38 3.96
C ARG A 26 -21.69 -4.65 4.78
N LYS A 27 -20.97 -5.65 4.27
CA LYS A 27 -20.49 -6.79 5.07
C LYS A 27 -19.37 -6.34 6.03
N ARG A 28 -19.73 -5.47 6.98
CA ARG A 28 -18.79 -4.77 7.88
C ARG A 28 -17.96 -5.71 8.75
N GLU A 29 -18.49 -6.88 9.07
CA GLU A 29 -17.80 -7.93 9.84
C GLU A 29 -16.50 -8.42 9.18
N ALA A 30 -16.35 -8.21 7.86
CA ALA A 30 -15.18 -8.62 7.07
C ALA A 30 -14.32 -7.44 6.59
N ALA A 31 -14.59 -6.22 7.05
CA ALA A 31 -13.86 -5.04 6.64
C ALA A 31 -12.55 -4.90 7.42
N ILE A 32 -11.44 -4.83 6.70
CA ILE A 32 -10.09 -4.67 7.22
C ILE A 32 -9.55 -3.33 6.75
N LEU A 33 -8.88 -2.59 7.63
CA LEU A 33 -8.19 -1.36 7.30
C LEU A 33 -6.69 -1.63 7.13
N TYR A 34 -6.18 -1.43 5.92
CA TYR A 34 -4.76 -1.47 5.62
C TYR A 34 -4.17 -0.07 5.78
N CYS A 35 -3.51 0.16 6.91
CA CYS A 35 -2.90 1.44 7.25
C CYS A 35 -1.55 1.61 6.54
N PHE A 36 -1.42 2.67 5.75
CA PHE A 36 -0.19 2.92 4.98
C PHE A 36 0.53 4.22 5.31
N ASP A 37 -0.06 5.15 6.07
CA ASP A 37 0.57 6.40 6.49
C ASP A 37 0.06 6.86 7.88
N LEU A 38 0.85 7.65 8.60
CA LEU A 38 0.50 8.22 9.90
C LEU A 38 0.61 9.74 9.84
N LEU A 39 -0.49 10.45 10.09
CA LEU A 39 -0.59 11.89 9.91
C LEU A 39 -0.47 12.64 11.23
N TRP A 40 -1.03 12.08 12.31
CA TRP A 40 -1.01 12.66 13.65
C TRP A 40 -0.81 11.58 14.70
N LEU A 41 -0.08 11.91 15.77
CA LEU A 41 0.09 11.06 16.94
C LEU A 41 0.16 11.93 18.19
N ASP A 42 -0.77 11.75 19.13
CA ASP A 42 -0.81 12.40 20.44
C ASP A 42 -0.57 13.93 20.39
N GLY A 43 -1.17 14.60 19.41
CA GLY A 43 -1.08 16.05 19.22
C GLY A 43 0.11 16.53 18.38
N GLU A 44 0.99 15.64 17.91
CA GLU A 44 2.06 15.95 16.96
C GLU A 44 1.56 15.84 15.51
N ASP A 45 1.71 16.91 14.72
CA ASP A 45 1.47 16.88 13.27
C ASP A 45 2.69 16.28 12.55
N LEU A 46 2.54 15.06 12.04
CA LEU A 46 3.62 14.33 11.38
C LEU A 46 3.72 14.63 9.88
N ARG A 47 2.79 15.40 9.30
CA ARG A 47 2.69 15.60 7.83
C ARG A 47 3.90 16.29 7.21
N THR A 48 4.73 16.94 8.02
CA THR A 48 5.99 17.58 7.63
C THR A 48 7.17 16.61 7.58
N LEU A 49 7.08 15.47 8.26
CA LEU A 49 8.11 14.42 8.24
C LEU A 49 8.16 13.71 6.88
N THR A 50 9.26 13.00 6.63
CA THR A 50 9.41 12.14 5.45
C THR A 50 8.46 10.94 5.53
N TRP A 51 8.11 10.34 4.38
CA TRP A 51 7.22 9.17 4.37
C TRP A 51 7.79 7.98 5.19
N PRO A 52 9.08 7.62 5.06
CA PRO A 52 9.68 6.54 5.87
C PRO A 52 9.58 6.78 7.37
N ASP A 53 9.76 8.03 7.84
CA ASP A 53 9.66 8.35 9.25
C ASP A 53 8.23 8.17 9.79
N ARG A 54 7.22 8.60 9.02
CA ARG A 54 5.81 8.39 9.38
C ARG A 54 5.47 6.89 9.36
N LYS A 55 5.96 6.17 8.36
CA LYS A 55 5.75 4.73 8.18
C LYS A 55 6.34 3.90 9.31
N ARG A 56 7.57 4.23 9.73
CA ARG A 56 8.25 3.57 10.86
C ARG A 56 7.48 3.78 12.16
N ARG A 57 7.01 4.99 12.42
CA ARG A 57 6.16 5.26 13.60
C ARG A 57 4.86 4.46 13.56
N LEU A 58 4.19 4.41 12.41
CA LEU A 58 2.98 3.60 12.21
C LEU A 58 3.20 2.12 12.54
N GLN A 59 4.30 1.52 12.07
CA GLN A 59 4.62 0.10 12.29
C GLN A 59 4.72 -0.26 13.78
N HIS A 60 5.16 0.68 14.63
CA HIS A 60 5.25 0.46 16.07
C HIS A 60 3.87 0.46 16.74
N LEU A 61 2.90 1.20 16.18
CA LEU A 61 1.56 1.38 16.74
C LEU A 61 0.59 0.28 16.30
N ILE A 62 0.69 -0.18 15.06
CA ILE A 62 -0.21 -1.19 14.50
C ILE A 62 0.30 -2.59 14.85
N ARG A 63 -0.18 -3.14 15.97
CA ARG A 63 0.13 -4.50 16.42
C ARG A 63 -1.12 -5.19 16.99
N GLY A 64 -1.44 -6.38 16.48
CA GLY A 64 -2.34 -7.32 17.18
C GLY A 64 -3.84 -7.08 17.03
N ASP A 65 -4.29 -6.37 16.00
CA ASP A 65 -5.72 -6.27 15.66
C ASP A 65 -5.94 -6.76 14.21
N ASP A 66 -6.80 -7.77 14.03
CA ASP A 66 -7.09 -8.35 12.72
C ASP A 66 -7.83 -7.38 11.79
N SER A 67 -8.50 -6.36 12.36
CA SER A 67 -9.20 -5.32 11.62
C SER A 67 -8.29 -4.17 11.18
N LEU A 68 -7.08 -4.06 11.72
CA LEU A 68 -6.15 -2.96 11.49
C LEU A 68 -4.75 -3.51 11.12
N VAL A 69 -4.46 -3.55 9.83
CA VAL A 69 -3.26 -4.18 9.28
C VAL A 69 -2.26 -3.13 8.81
N PHE A 70 -1.00 -3.29 9.19
CA PHE A 70 0.08 -2.50 8.61
C PHE A 70 0.34 -2.91 7.16
N ALA A 71 0.19 -1.99 6.22
CA ALA A 71 0.50 -2.24 4.81
C ALA A 71 2.02 -2.22 4.58
N ASP A 72 2.63 -3.37 4.34
CA ASP A 72 4.08 -3.44 4.13
C ASP A 72 4.50 -2.89 2.75
N HIS A 73 5.82 -2.75 2.53
CA HIS A 73 6.37 -2.17 1.31
C HIS A 73 7.74 -2.75 0.95
N VAL A 74 8.11 -2.61 -0.32
CA VAL A 74 9.43 -2.95 -0.84
C VAL A 74 10.24 -1.71 -1.20
N GLU A 75 11.55 -1.82 -1.03
CA GLU A 75 12.54 -0.83 -1.48
C GLU A 75 13.39 -1.44 -2.59
N SER A 76 13.82 -0.62 -3.55
CA SER A 76 14.84 -0.96 -4.56
C SER A 76 14.55 -2.15 -5.50
N ARG A 77 13.40 -2.84 -5.39
CA ARG A 77 13.00 -4.02 -6.20
C ARG A 77 11.70 -3.80 -6.96
N GLY A 78 11.58 -2.63 -7.58
CA GLY A 78 10.29 -2.18 -8.10
C GLY A 78 9.73 -2.99 -9.26
N ILE A 79 10.62 -3.49 -10.13
CA ILE A 79 10.26 -4.30 -11.29
C ILE A 79 9.75 -5.67 -10.82
N ASP A 80 10.55 -6.40 -10.04
CA ASP A 80 10.19 -7.73 -9.53
C ASP A 80 8.88 -7.71 -8.74
N PHE A 81 8.70 -6.68 -7.92
CA PHE A 81 7.46 -6.49 -7.18
C PHE A 81 6.28 -6.25 -8.12
N PHE A 82 6.42 -5.38 -9.11
CA PHE A 82 5.36 -5.10 -10.07
C PHE A 82 4.99 -6.34 -10.91
N GLU A 83 5.98 -7.08 -11.40
CA GLU A 83 5.77 -8.33 -12.14
C GLU A 83 5.03 -9.35 -11.27
N THR A 84 5.38 -9.43 -9.98
CA THR A 84 4.70 -10.34 -9.08
C THR A 84 3.25 -9.92 -8.84
N ILE A 85 2.96 -8.62 -8.65
CA ILE A 85 1.60 -8.09 -8.54
C ILE A 85 0.77 -8.43 -9.79
N CYS A 86 1.36 -8.27 -10.99
CA CYS A 86 0.71 -8.65 -12.25
C CYS A 86 0.43 -10.15 -12.35
N SER A 87 1.40 -11.00 -11.97
CA SER A 87 1.28 -12.46 -12.04
C SER A 87 0.16 -13.01 -11.12
N ARG A 88 -0.23 -12.24 -10.11
CA ARG A 88 -1.26 -12.59 -9.13
C ARG A 88 -2.60 -11.90 -9.38
N ASP A 89 -2.75 -11.20 -10.50
CA ASP A 89 -3.97 -10.46 -10.86
C ASP A 89 -4.43 -9.50 -9.74
N LEU A 90 -3.44 -8.83 -9.11
CA LEU A 90 -3.66 -7.81 -8.09
C LEU A 90 -3.76 -6.43 -8.75
N GLU A 91 -4.57 -5.54 -8.17
CA GLU A 91 -5.03 -4.30 -8.81
C GLU A 91 -3.90 -3.34 -9.24
N GLY A 92 -2.75 -3.39 -8.58
CA GLY A 92 -1.58 -2.59 -8.96
C GLY A 92 -0.66 -2.27 -7.81
N ILE A 93 0.18 -1.26 -8.01
CA ILE A 93 1.13 -0.74 -7.02
C ILE A 93 0.99 0.78 -6.85
N VAL A 94 1.38 1.26 -5.68
CA VAL A 94 1.53 2.66 -5.34
C VAL A 94 2.99 2.92 -4.97
N ALA A 95 3.58 3.93 -5.61
CA ALA A 95 4.93 4.39 -5.33
C ALA A 95 4.92 5.64 -4.44
N LYS A 96 5.73 5.65 -3.37
CA LYS A 96 5.98 6.81 -2.51
C LYS A 96 7.46 7.15 -2.48
N HIS A 97 7.79 8.40 -2.75
CA HIS A 97 9.16 8.87 -2.64
C HIS A 97 9.56 8.98 -1.16
N SER A 98 10.74 8.46 -0.81
CA SER A 98 11.39 8.52 0.50
C SER A 98 11.40 9.94 1.08
N ARG A 99 11.74 10.95 0.28
CA ARG A 99 11.81 12.36 0.67
C ARG A 99 10.46 13.08 0.64
N GLY A 100 9.39 12.38 0.27
CA GLY A 100 8.05 12.94 0.15
C GLY A 100 7.40 13.23 1.50
N THR A 101 7.02 14.49 1.73
CA THR A 101 6.12 14.85 2.84
C THR A 101 4.67 14.61 2.43
N TYR A 102 3.75 14.54 3.40
CA TYR A 102 2.34 14.28 3.08
C TYR A 102 1.73 15.39 2.20
N ARG A 103 2.15 16.64 2.42
CA ARG A 103 1.71 17.81 1.63
C ARG A 103 2.40 17.95 0.28
N LYS A 104 3.69 17.61 0.19
CA LYS A 104 4.45 17.62 -1.06
C LYS A 104 4.53 16.20 -1.61
N ARG A 105 3.43 15.78 -2.23
CA ARG A 105 3.37 14.52 -2.96
C ARG A 105 4.23 14.63 -4.22
N LEU A 106 5.48 14.19 -4.12
CA LEU A 106 6.28 13.79 -5.27
C LEU A 106 5.61 12.52 -5.82
N ARG A 107 4.73 12.69 -6.82
CA ARG A 107 4.06 11.57 -7.47
C ARG A 107 4.87 11.17 -8.68
N LEU A 108 5.31 9.92 -8.72
CA LEU A 108 5.41 9.24 -9.99
C LEU A 108 3.97 8.99 -10.38
N GLY A 109 3.51 9.68 -11.41
CA GLY A 109 2.17 9.45 -11.93
C GLY A 109 2.15 8.06 -12.55
N LYS A 110 1.65 7.06 -11.81
CA LYS A 110 0.69 6.06 -12.29
C LYS A 110 0.43 5.02 -11.20
N GLU A 111 -0.84 4.92 -10.86
CA GLU A 111 -1.44 3.65 -10.45
C GLU A 111 -1.28 2.72 -11.65
N VAL A 112 -0.46 1.69 -11.50
CA VAL A 112 -0.19 0.76 -12.60
C VAL A 112 -1.15 -0.40 -12.47
N ARG A 113 -2.27 -0.32 -13.20
CA ARG A 113 -3.29 -1.38 -13.24
C ARG A 113 -2.96 -2.40 -14.34
N PRO A 114 -3.13 -3.71 -14.10
CA PRO A 114 -3.20 -4.67 -15.20
C PRO A 114 -4.42 -4.36 -16.07
N ASN A 115 -4.28 -4.50 -17.39
CA ASN A 115 -5.39 -4.33 -18.33
C ASN A 115 -6.28 -5.59 -18.34
N ASP A 116 -7.59 -5.42 -18.57
CA ASP A 116 -8.59 -6.49 -18.71
C ASP A 116 -8.33 -7.44 -19.90
N ASP A 117 -7.37 -7.15 -20.78
CA ASP A 117 -7.12 -7.85 -22.05
C ASP A 117 -5.95 -8.85 -22.03
N GLY A 118 -5.33 -9.07 -20.87
CA GLY A 118 -4.19 -9.98 -20.72
C GLY A 118 -2.91 -9.51 -21.43
N ARG A 119 -2.88 -8.25 -21.92
CA ARG A 119 -1.68 -7.65 -22.50
C ARG A 119 -1.10 -6.62 -21.54
N HIS A 120 -0.03 -7.02 -20.86
CA HIS A 120 0.79 -6.11 -20.07
C HIS A 120 1.44 -5.08 -21.00
N ARG A 121 0.83 -3.90 -21.15
CA ARG A 121 1.52 -2.74 -21.72
C ARG A 121 1.87 -1.77 -20.63
N THR A 122 2.70 -2.24 -19.71
CA THR A 122 3.50 -1.34 -18.89
C THR A 122 4.79 -1.07 -19.62
N ASP A 123 4.99 0.21 -19.92
CA ASP A 123 6.29 0.68 -20.33
C ASP A 123 7.25 0.47 -19.14
N SER A 124 7.99 -0.64 -19.15
CA SER A 124 8.94 -1.01 -18.10
C SER A 124 10.01 0.07 -17.88
N SER A 125 10.17 1.00 -18.82
CA SER A 125 11.02 2.19 -18.65
C SER A 125 10.49 3.19 -17.61
N VAL A 126 9.22 3.08 -17.18
CA VAL A 126 8.62 3.89 -16.11
C VAL A 126 8.90 3.29 -14.72
N ILE A 127 9.30 2.02 -14.65
CA ILE A 127 9.66 1.30 -13.42
C ILE A 127 11.19 1.15 -13.39
N HIS A 128 11.92 2.27 -13.52
CA HIS A 128 13.36 2.25 -13.23
C HIS A 128 13.59 1.90 -11.75
N PRO A 129 14.75 1.31 -11.38
CA PRO A 129 15.07 1.07 -9.99
C PRO A 129 15.08 2.41 -9.28
N PHE A 130 14.11 2.61 -8.42
CA PHE A 130 13.94 3.82 -7.66
C PHE A 130 14.66 3.65 -6.32
N PRO A 131 15.94 4.01 -6.17
CA PRO A 131 16.64 3.89 -4.89
C PRO A 131 15.97 4.73 -3.79
N ASP A 132 15.18 5.73 -4.18
CA ASP A 132 14.47 6.64 -3.30
C ASP A 132 12.95 6.41 -3.25
N TRP A 133 12.44 5.27 -3.71
CA TRP A 133 11.00 5.01 -3.67
C TRP A 133 10.66 3.71 -2.96
N HIS A 134 9.55 3.78 -2.25
CA HIS A 134 8.94 2.71 -1.50
C HIS A 134 7.66 2.32 -2.24
N LEU A 135 7.55 1.05 -2.63
CA LEU A 135 6.40 0.54 -3.35
C LEU A 135 5.57 -0.34 -2.45
N TYR A 136 4.27 -0.15 -2.47
CA TYR A 136 3.33 -1.01 -1.80
C TYR A 136 2.18 -1.33 -2.75
N PRO A 137 1.49 -2.46 -2.55
CA PRO A 137 0.39 -2.88 -3.41
C PRO A 137 -0.81 -1.95 -3.23
N LEU A 138 -1.56 -1.73 -4.30
CA LEU A 138 -2.72 -0.84 -4.29
C LEU A 138 -3.82 -1.32 -3.36
N VAL A 139 -3.93 -2.63 -3.14
CA VAL A 139 -4.91 -3.26 -2.25
C VAL A 139 -4.25 -4.18 -1.24
N GLY A 140 -4.79 -4.19 -0.02
CA GLY A 140 -4.42 -5.14 1.02
C GLY A 140 -4.76 -6.58 0.63
N SER A 141 -3.75 -7.46 0.63
CA SER A 141 -3.90 -8.91 0.56
C SER A 141 -3.09 -9.54 1.71
N PRO A 142 -3.56 -10.60 2.38
CA PRO A 142 -2.82 -11.27 3.45
C PRO A 142 -1.51 -11.88 2.93
N HIS A 143 -1.48 -12.22 1.65
CA HIS A 143 -0.31 -12.77 0.96
C HIS A 143 0.81 -11.73 0.75
N LEU A 144 0.58 -10.45 1.06
CA LEU A 144 1.53 -9.37 0.80
C LEU A 144 2.74 -9.36 1.73
N LYS A 145 2.63 -9.90 2.96
CA LYS A 145 3.80 -10.04 3.84
C LYS A 145 4.93 -10.79 3.11
N TYR A 146 4.57 -11.88 2.42
CA TYR A 146 5.50 -12.69 1.65
C TYR A 146 6.01 -12.01 0.38
N LEU A 147 5.23 -11.07 -0.18
CA LEU A 147 5.65 -10.31 -1.37
C LEU A 147 6.70 -9.25 -1.06
N CYS A 148 6.79 -8.81 0.19
CA CYS A 148 7.83 -7.86 0.60
C CYS A 148 9.17 -8.56 0.92
N GLU A 149 9.15 -9.88 1.11
CA GLU A 149 10.34 -10.71 1.37
C GLU A 149 11.07 -11.18 0.10
N LEU A 150 10.45 -11.04 -1.08
CA LEU A 150 11.01 -11.37 -2.42
C LEU A 150 12.28 -10.60 -2.72
#